data_AF-A0A355YJC5-F1
#
_entry.id   AF-A0A355YJC5-F1
#
_cell.length_a   1.000
_cell.length_b   1.000
_cell.length_c   1.000
_cell.angle_alpha   90.00
_cell.angle_beta   90.00
_cell.angle_gamma   90.00
#
_symmetry.space_group_name_H-M   'P 1'
#
loop_
_entity.id
_entity.type
_entity.pdbx_description
1 polymer ?
#
loop_
_entity_poly.entity_id
_entity_poly.type
_entity_poly.pdbx_seq_one_letter_code
_entity_poly.pdbx_strand_id
1 'polypeptide(L)'
;MQVIRGVAGGLVLLAGLFCSTAWAQGMPKIAEFYFDDDAAAKPVHALPPEQPGLVEQLMKLRERGRKGVEATTQLAGIAYAENRVELGEKLYQEALGAVSDNSLQARGIRWNLGWSLYRHGDAEAALQQWSAAAQAARGNVAWVPPTLALALW
;
A
#
# COMPACT_ATOMS: atom_id res chain seq x y z
N MET A 1 -47.91 -19.18 -33.11
CA MET A 1 -46.73 -19.76 -32.43
C MET A 1 -45.48 -18.95 -32.78
N GLN A 2 -44.70 -18.58 -31.75
CA GLN A 2 -43.23 -18.52 -31.74
C GLN A 2 -42.40 -17.48 -32.52
N VAL A 3 -42.83 -16.21 -32.71
CA VAL A 3 -41.86 -15.19 -33.25
C VAL A 3 -41.63 -13.98 -32.34
N ILE A 4 -42.58 -13.61 -31.47
CA ILE A 4 -42.47 -12.36 -30.69
C ILE A 4 -41.73 -12.55 -29.34
N ARG A 5 -41.60 -13.79 -28.85
CA ARG A 5 -40.89 -14.08 -27.59
C ARG A 5 -39.36 -14.09 -27.70
N GLY A 6 -38.78 -14.11 -28.91
CA GLY A 6 -37.34 -14.12 -29.12
C GLY A 6 -36.67 -12.75 -28.97
N VAL A 7 -37.39 -11.67 -29.30
CA VAL A 7 -36.80 -10.31 -29.34
C VAL A 7 -36.66 -9.70 -27.94
N ALA A 8 -37.61 -9.98 -27.05
CA ALA A 8 -37.58 -9.48 -25.67
C ALA A 8 -36.45 -10.11 -24.84
N GLY A 9 -36.15 -11.40 -25.06
CA GLY A 9 -35.03 -12.08 -24.38
C GLY A 9 -33.66 -11.61 -24.86
N GLY A 10 -33.52 -11.28 -26.16
CA GLY A 10 -32.28 -10.77 -26.73
C GLY A 10 -31.88 -9.38 -26.20
N LEU A 11 -32.87 -8.51 -25.95
CA LEU A 11 -32.62 -7.16 -25.41
C LEU A 11 -32.19 -7.17 -23.93
N VAL A 12 -32.69 -8.13 -23.13
CA VAL A 12 -32.28 -8.27 -21.72
C VAL A 12 -30.86 -8.86 -21.62
N LEU A 13 -30.47 -9.77 -22.52
CA LEU A 13 -29.10 -10.28 -22.60
C LEU A 13 -28.10 -9.21 -23.05
N LEU A 14 -28.48 -8.33 -23.99
CA LEU A 14 -27.65 -7.20 -24.42
C LEU A 14 -27.48 -6.12 -23.34
N ALA A 15 -28.46 -5.91 -22.46
CA ALA A 15 -28.36 -4.97 -21.35
C ALA A 15 -27.42 -5.48 -20.23
N GLY A 16 -27.36 -6.80 -20.00
CA GLY A 16 -26.44 -7.40 -19.03
C GLY A 16 -24.96 -7.34 -19.43
N LEU A 17 -24.68 -7.24 -20.73
CA LEU A 17 -23.31 -7.18 -21.28
C LEU A 17 -22.61 -5.83 -21.07
N PHE A 18 -23.35 -4.76 -20.71
CA PHE A 18 -22.76 -3.43 -20.49
C PHE A 18 -22.16 -3.23 -19.08
N CYS A 19 -22.42 -4.12 -18.12
CA CYS A 19 -21.82 -4.03 -16.78
C CYS A 19 -20.39 -4.60 -16.69
N SER A 20 -19.85 -5.11 -17.79
CA SER A 20 -18.50 -5.69 -17.84
C SER A 20 -17.46 -4.75 -18.44
N THR A 21 -17.64 -3.43 -18.33
CA THR A 21 -16.49 -2.53 -18.43
C THR A 21 -15.73 -2.60 -17.12
N ALA A 22 -15.04 -3.71 -16.89
CA ALA A 22 -13.88 -3.72 -16.01
C ALA A 22 -12.97 -2.63 -16.57
N TRP A 23 -12.97 -1.46 -15.94
CA TRP A 23 -11.99 -0.44 -16.22
C TRP A 23 -10.64 -1.09 -15.93
N ALA A 24 -9.96 -1.50 -17.00
CA ALA A 24 -8.55 -1.79 -16.93
C ALA A 24 -7.91 -0.50 -16.43
N GLN A 25 -7.68 -0.43 -15.12
CA GLN A 25 -6.94 0.67 -14.53
C GLN A 25 -5.67 0.80 -15.34
N GLY A 26 -5.38 2.00 -15.83
CA GLY A 26 -4.29 2.25 -16.76
C GLY A 26 -3.03 1.60 -16.21
N MET A 27 -2.63 0.47 -16.81
CA MET A 27 -1.52 -0.31 -16.31
C MET A 27 -0.28 0.58 -16.44
N PRO A 28 0.53 0.72 -15.38
CA PRO A 28 1.79 1.44 -15.49
C PRO A 28 2.55 0.93 -16.70
N LYS A 29 3.11 1.84 -17.50
CA LYS A 29 3.85 1.48 -18.72
C LYS A 29 4.88 0.41 -18.37
N ILE A 30 4.68 -0.80 -18.88
CA ILE A 30 5.50 -1.96 -18.55
C ILE A 30 6.90 -1.69 -19.12
N ALA A 31 7.87 -1.47 -18.25
CA ALA A 31 9.26 -1.53 -18.63
C ALA A 31 9.63 -3.00 -18.85
N GLU A 32 10.43 -3.31 -19.86
CA GLU A 32 10.87 -4.69 -20.11
C GLU A 32 11.75 -5.23 -18.96
N PHE A 33 12.26 -4.35 -18.10
CA PHE A 33 13.27 -4.67 -17.09
C PHE A 33 13.05 -3.87 -15.80
N TYR A 34 12.65 -4.56 -14.73
CA TYR A 34 12.55 -4.02 -13.36
C TYR A 34 13.60 -4.69 -12.48
N PHE A 35 14.81 -4.13 -12.46
CA PHE A 35 15.95 -4.73 -11.76
C PHE A 35 16.55 -3.83 -10.68
N ASP A 36 16.07 -2.59 -10.58
CA ASP A 36 16.67 -1.63 -9.66
C ASP A 36 16.27 -2.01 -8.23
N ASP A 37 17.28 -2.22 -7.39
CA ASP A 37 17.08 -2.33 -5.95
C ASP A 37 16.62 -0.97 -5.40
N ASP A 38 15.79 -1.00 -4.38
CA ASP A 38 15.15 0.19 -3.85
C ASP A 38 15.22 0.22 -2.34
N ALA A 39 16.00 1.18 -1.82
CA ALA A 39 16.16 1.36 -0.39
C ALA A 39 14.86 1.69 0.35
N ALA A 40 13.79 2.11 -0.34
CA ALA A 40 12.47 2.32 0.25
C ALA A 40 11.71 1.00 0.51
N ALA A 41 12.01 -0.06 -0.24
CA ALA A 41 11.28 -1.33 -0.20
C ALA A 41 11.79 -2.27 0.89
N LYS A 42 11.86 -1.78 2.13
CA LYS A 42 12.29 -2.54 3.30
C LYS A 42 11.48 -2.19 4.55
N PRO A 43 11.34 -3.13 5.50
CA PRO A 43 10.72 -2.84 6.79
C PRO A 43 11.42 -1.67 7.49
N VAL A 44 10.65 -0.67 7.92
CA VAL A 44 11.18 0.47 8.69
C VAL A 44 11.21 0.08 10.16
N HIS A 45 12.40 -0.26 10.66
CA HIS A 45 12.65 -0.58 12.06
C HIS A 45 13.65 0.41 12.67
N ALA A 46 13.22 1.19 13.65
CA ALA A 46 14.12 2.01 14.47
C ALA A 46 14.96 1.14 15.42
N LEU A 47 14.34 0.06 15.89
CA LEU A 47 14.86 -0.93 16.83
C LEU A 47 14.55 -2.35 16.33
N PRO A 48 15.35 -3.37 16.69
CA PRO A 48 15.08 -4.75 16.30
C PRO A 48 13.71 -5.25 16.81
N PRO A 49 12.90 -5.98 16.01
CA PRO A 49 11.58 -6.50 16.42
C PRO A 49 11.61 -7.39 17.68
N GLU A 50 12.71 -8.10 17.90
CA GLU A 50 12.93 -9.01 19.02
C GLU A 50 13.38 -8.32 20.31
N GLN A 51 13.50 -6.99 20.30
CA GLN A 51 14.00 -6.26 21.46
C GLN A 51 13.02 -6.30 22.66
N PRO A 52 13.47 -6.66 23.88
CA PRO A 52 12.60 -6.66 25.06
C PRO A 52 12.01 -5.28 25.34
N GLY A 53 10.70 -5.21 25.59
CA GLY A 53 10.03 -3.93 25.84
C GLY A 53 10.04 -2.98 24.63
N LEU A 54 10.05 -3.52 23.41
CA LEU A 54 10.15 -2.76 22.15
C LEU A 54 9.25 -1.52 22.11
N VAL A 55 7.96 -1.66 22.43
CA VAL A 55 6.99 -0.55 22.37
C VAL A 55 7.40 0.60 23.29
N GLU A 56 7.79 0.31 24.54
CA GLU A 56 8.22 1.34 25.48
C GLU A 56 9.51 2.05 25.01
N GLN A 57 10.45 1.29 24.44
CA GLN A 57 11.69 1.86 23.91
C GLN A 57 11.46 2.72 22.66
N LEU A 58 10.54 2.30 21.78
CA LEU A 58 10.14 3.07 20.61
C LEU A 58 9.46 4.39 21.02
N MET A 59 8.58 4.35 22.03
CA MET A 59 7.96 5.57 22.58
C MET A 59 9.02 6.54 23.12
N LYS A 60 10.00 6.05 23.89
CA LYS A 60 11.12 6.86 24.38
C LYS A 60 11.98 7.43 23.24
N LEU A 61 12.22 6.68 22.17
CA LEU A 61 12.95 7.17 21.00
C LEU A 61 12.20 8.28 20.28
N ARG A 62 10.88 8.08 20.07
CA ARG A 62 9.99 9.07 19.49
C ARG A 62 10.01 10.39 20.27
N GLU A 63 9.87 10.32 21.60
CA GLU A 63 9.89 11.50 22.48
C GLU A 63 11.24 12.25 22.45
N ARG A 64 12.35 11.53 22.32
CA ARG A 64 13.70 12.11 22.25
C ARG A 64 14.04 12.70 20.88
N GLY A 65 13.21 12.50 19.86
CA GLY A 65 13.40 12.98 18.49
C GLY A 65 14.45 12.22 17.66
N ARG A 66 15.37 11.47 18.27
CA ARG A 66 16.33 10.63 17.53
C ARG A 66 15.63 9.42 16.92
N LYS A 67 15.67 9.30 15.59
CA LYS A 67 14.92 8.29 14.82
C LYS A 67 13.41 8.33 15.08
N GLY A 68 12.88 9.52 15.36
CA GLY A 68 11.46 9.67 15.74
C GLY A 68 10.50 9.19 14.64
N VAL A 69 10.83 9.45 13.38
CA VAL A 69 10.03 9.03 12.23
C VAL A 69 10.02 7.50 12.10
N GLU A 70 11.20 6.87 12.15
CA GLU A 70 11.31 5.41 12.06
C GLU A 70 10.62 4.72 13.25
N ALA A 71 10.75 5.29 14.46
CA ALA A 71 10.10 4.75 15.65
C ALA A 71 8.57 4.85 15.53
N THR A 72 8.06 5.99 15.06
CA THR A 72 6.62 6.21 14.82
C THR A 72 6.10 5.25 13.74
N THR A 73 6.85 5.05 12.67
CA THR A 73 6.50 4.10 11.60
C THR A 73 6.45 2.66 12.10
N GLN A 74 7.42 2.25 12.93
CA GLN A 74 7.43 0.91 13.51
C GLN A 74 6.28 0.71 14.51
N LEU A 75 5.99 1.71 15.35
CA LEU A 75 4.82 1.70 16.24
C LEU A 75 3.51 1.58 15.45
N ALA A 76 3.41 2.25 14.30
CA ALA A 76 2.24 2.17 13.42
C ALA A 76 2.01 0.73 12.91
N GLY A 77 3.08 0.09 12.43
CA GLY A 77 3.03 -1.30 11.98
C GLY A 77 2.65 -2.29 13.10
N ILE A 78 3.17 -2.08 14.32
CA ILE A 78 2.78 -2.87 15.50
C ILE A 78 1.29 -2.67 15.82
N ALA A 79 0.80 -1.43 15.81
CA ALA A 79 -0.61 -1.14 16.07
C ALA A 79 -1.54 -1.84 15.07
N TYR A 80 -1.18 -1.83 13.78
CA TYR A 80 -1.90 -2.60 12.75
C TYR A 80 -1.89 -4.12 13.03
N ALA A 81 -0.72 -4.68 13.37
CA ALA A 81 -0.58 -6.10 13.68
C ALA A 81 -1.41 -6.52 14.92
N GLU A 82 -1.65 -5.60 15.85
CA GLU A 82 -2.48 -5.80 17.04
C GLU A 82 -3.94 -5.38 16.84
N ASN A 83 -4.37 -5.16 15.59
CA ASN A 83 -5.75 -4.78 15.25
C ASN A 83 -6.20 -3.43 15.85
N ARG A 84 -5.24 -2.56 16.21
CA ARG A 84 -5.46 -1.17 16.66
C ARG A 84 -5.37 -0.21 15.46
N VAL A 85 -6.24 -0.41 14.48
CA VAL A 85 -6.17 0.22 13.14
C VAL A 85 -6.12 1.75 13.22
N GLU A 86 -7.07 2.37 13.95
CA GLU A 86 -7.14 3.83 14.08
C GLU A 86 -5.86 4.44 14.65
N LEU A 87 -5.20 3.73 15.58
CA LEU A 87 -3.92 4.16 16.13
C LEU A 87 -2.81 4.03 15.09
N GLY A 88 -2.78 2.90 14.37
CA GLY A 88 -1.83 2.68 13.28
C GLY A 88 -1.92 3.75 12.20
N GLU A 89 -3.13 4.09 11.77
CA GLU A 89 -3.37 5.15 10.79
C GLU A 89 -2.84 6.51 11.25
N LYS A 90 -3.18 6.92 12.49
CA LYS A 90 -2.69 8.18 13.07
C LYS A 90 -1.17 8.23 13.12
N LEU A 91 -0.52 7.13 13.51
CA LEU A 91 0.94 7.06 13.58
C LEU A 91 1.59 7.10 12.18
N TYR A 92 1.02 6.43 11.17
CA TYR A 92 1.51 6.56 9.80
C TYR A 92 1.33 7.97 9.24
N GLN A 93 0.20 8.62 9.50
CA GLN A 93 -0.04 10.01 9.10
C GLN A 93 0.95 10.96 9.76
N GLU A 94 1.22 10.78 11.06
CA GLU A 94 2.23 11.55 11.78
C GLU A 94 3.63 11.37 11.17
N ALA A 95 4.03 10.12 10.90
CA ALA A 95 5.33 9.82 10.30
C ALA A 95 5.48 10.44 8.90
N LEU A 96 4.43 10.40 8.07
CA LEU A 96 4.40 11.05 6.75
C LEU A 96 4.46 12.58 6.86
N GLY A 97 3.73 13.17 7.82
CA GLY A 97 3.72 14.61 8.05
C GLY A 97 5.06 15.16 8.56
N ALA A 98 5.92 14.31 9.12
CA ALA A 98 7.24 14.68 9.62
C ALA A 98 8.36 14.68 8.55
N VAL A 99 8.06 14.26 7.31
CA VAL A 99 9.04 14.15 6.23
C VAL A 99 8.56 14.86 4.96
N SER A 100 9.49 15.17 4.04
CA SER A 100 9.11 15.66 2.72
C SER A 100 8.45 14.55 1.89
N ASP A 101 7.36 14.85 1.21
CA ASP A 101 6.54 13.87 0.48
C ASP A 101 7.32 13.12 -0.62
N ASN A 102 8.29 13.78 -1.24
CA ASN A 102 9.17 13.20 -2.27
C ASN A 102 10.45 12.55 -1.72
N SER A 103 10.58 12.41 -0.39
CA SER A 103 11.76 11.84 0.23
C SER A 103 11.79 10.31 0.13
N LEU A 104 13.00 9.75 0.23
CA LEU A 104 13.17 8.29 0.39
C LEU A 104 12.42 7.77 1.63
N GLN A 105 12.35 8.57 2.70
CA GLN A 105 11.65 8.22 3.93
C GLN A 105 10.14 8.11 3.69
N ALA A 106 9.52 9.11 3.05
CA ALA A 106 8.09 9.07 2.72
C ALA A 106 7.74 7.83 1.87
N ARG A 107 8.57 7.51 0.88
CA ARG A 107 8.42 6.29 0.06
C ARG A 107 8.47 5.02 0.90
N GLY A 108 9.45 4.93 1.81
CA GLY A 108 9.58 3.79 2.72
C GLY A 108 8.38 3.65 3.68
N ILE A 109 7.88 4.78 4.21
CA ILE A 109 6.69 4.80 5.08
C ILE A 109 5.46 4.32 4.31
N ARG A 110 5.23 4.82 3.08
CA ARG A 110 4.13 4.38 2.21
C ARG A 110 4.21 2.89 1.87
N TRP A 111 5.42 2.40 1.56
CA TRP A 111 5.63 0.97 1.29
C TRP A 111 5.27 0.10 2.49
N ASN A 112 5.65 0.51 3.71
CA ASN A 112 5.31 -0.19 4.96
C ASN A 112 3.81 -0.10 5.29
N LEU A 113 3.19 1.07 5.11
CA LEU A 113 1.74 1.26 5.30
C LEU A 113 0.95 0.36 4.35
N GLY A 114 1.35 0.25 3.08
CA GLY A 114 0.71 -0.66 2.13
C GLY A 114 0.72 -2.11 2.60
N TRP A 115 1.82 -2.61 3.17
CA TRP A 115 1.86 -3.96 3.76
C TRP A 115 0.99 -4.12 4.99
N SER A 116 0.83 -3.08 5.79
CA SER A 116 -0.07 -3.10 6.96
C SER A 116 -1.54 -3.15 6.51
N LEU A 117 -1.92 -2.35 5.52
CA LEU A 117 -3.26 -2.32 4.92
C LEU A 117 -3.61 -3.66 4.25
N TYR A 118 -2.71 -4.16 3.40
CA TYR A 118 -2.92 -5.41 2.68
C TYR A 118 -3.14 -6.59 3.64
N ARG A 119 -2.32 -6.72 4.69
CA ARG A 119 -2.48 -7.77 5.71
C ARG A 119 -3.75 -7.61 6.56
N HIS A 120 -4.31 -6.40 6.59
CA HIS A 120 -5.59 -6.11 7.23
C HIS A 120 -6.79 -6.29 6.29
N GLY A 121 -6.56 -6.69 5.02
CA GLY A 121 -7.61 -6.96 4.04
C GLY A 121 -8.00 -5.76 3.18
N ASP A 122 -7.37 -4.59 3.35
CA ASP A 122 -7.62 -3.42 2.52
C ASP A 122 -6.61 -3.34 1.37
N ALA A 123 -6.84 -4.20 0.36
CA ALA A 123 -5.99 -4.28 -0.83
C ALA A 123 -6.05 -3.00 -1.67
N GLU A 124 -7.20 -2.32 -1.72
CA GLU A 124 -7.37 -1.09 -2.49
C GLU A 124 -6.55 0.06 -1.89
N ALA A 125 -6.65 0.28 -0.58
CA ALA A 125 -5.82 1.29 0.08
C ALA A 125 -4.33 0.92 0.01
N ALA A 126 -3.97 -0.36 0.11
CA ALA A 126 -2.59 -0.82 -0.07
C ALA A 126 -2.05 -0.46 -1.47
N LEU A 127 -2.84 -0.73 -2.51
CA LEU A 127 -2.50 -0.39 -3.90
C LEU A 127 -2.26 1.10 -4.07
N GLN A 128 -3.07 1.95 -3.44
CA GLN A 128 -2.89 3.41 -3.49
C GLN A 128 -1.55 3.83 -2.88
N GLN A 129 -1.17 3.25 -1.74
CA GLN A 129 0.11 3.59 -1.08
C GLN A 129 1.32 3.09 -1.88
N TRP A 130 1.27 1.86 -2.39
CA TRP A 130 2.33 1.32 -3.22
C TRP A 130 2.47 2.06 -4.55
N SER A 131 1.35 2.47 -5.17
CA SER A 131 1.36 3.28 -6.39
C SER A 131 2.00 4.64 -6.16
N ALA A 132 1.70 5.30 -5.03
CA ALA A 132 2.33 6.57 -4.67
C ALA A 132 3.85 6.39 -4.42
N ALA A 133 4.26 5.32 -3.73
CA ALA A 133 5.69 5.04 -3.50
C ALA A 133 6.44 4.68 -4.79
N ALA A 134 5.78 4.03 -5.74
CA ALA A 134 6.30 3.68 -7.07
C ALA A 134 6.45 4.91 -7.95
N GLN A 135 5.47 5.83 -7.97
CA GLN A 135 5.53 7.06 -8.74
C GLN A 135 6.69 7.97 -8.32
N ALA A 136 7.02 7.97 -7.03
CA ALA A 136 8.17 8.72 -6.50
C ALA A 136 9.51 7.98 -6.66
N ALA A 137 9.52 6.76 -7.19
CA ALA A 137 10.73 5.99 -7.43
C ALA A 137 11.55 6.55 -8.59
N ARG A 138 12.87 6.36 -8.55
CA ARG A 138 13.75 6.60 -9.69
C ARG A 138 14.08 5.25 -10.32
N GLY A 139 13.92 5.14 -11.63
CA GLY A 139 14.21 3.91 -12.37
C GLY A 139 13.09 2.87 -12.30
N ASN A 140 13.42 1.66 -12.73
CA ASN A 140 12.49 0.54 -12.82
C ASN A 140 12.70 -0.39 -11.63
N VAL A 141 12.09 -0.02 -10.50
CA VAL A 141 12.28 -0.70 -9.22
C VAL A 141 11.65 -2.11 -9.19
N ALA A 142 12.43 -3.11 -8.78
CA ALA A 142 12.11 -4.52 -8.92
C ALA A 142 10.85 -4.96 -8.14
N TRP A 143 10.55 -4.31 -7.01
CA TRP A 143 9.41 -4.67 -6.18
C TRP A 143 8.06 -4.23 -6.77
N VAL A 144 8.03 -3.27 -7.71
CA VAL A 144 6.76 -2.68 -8.16
C VAL A 144 5.85 -3.68 -8.88
N PRO A 145 6.27 -4.39 -9.94
CA PRO A 145 5.39 -5.34 -10.61
C PRO A 145 4.82 -6.42 -9.69
N PRO A 146 5.62 -7.15 -8.88
CA PRO A 146 5.07 -8.20 -8.02
C PRO A 146 4.18 -7.62 -6.91
N THR A 147 4.54 -6.50 -6.29
CA THR A 147 3.74 -5.93 -5.20
C THR A 147 2.42 -5.36 -5.69
N LEU A 148 2.37 -4.68 -6.84
CA LEU A 148 1.11 -4.19 -7.40
C LEU A 148 0.20 -5.34 -7.84
N ALA A 149 0.78 -6.43 -8.38
CA ALA A 149 0.00 -7.61 -8.78
C ALA A 149 -0.73 -8.25 -7.59
N LEU A 150 -0.16 -8.24 -6.38
CA LEU A 150 -0.79 -8.80 -5.18
C LEU A 150 -2.12 -8.12 -4.82
N ALA A 151 -2.26 -6.81 -5.07
CA ALA A 151 -3.49 -6.08 -4.75
C ALA A 151 -4.51 -6.02 -5.90
N LEU A 152 -4.14 -6.50 -7.09
CA LEU A 152 -4.97 -6.48 -8.30
C LEU A 152 -5.63 -7.82 -8.61
N TRP A 153 -5.42 -8.84 -7.77
CA TRP A 153 -5.93 -10.20 -7.96
C TRP A 153 -6.92 -10.56 -6.85
#